data_AF-A0A355PEM6-F1
#
_entry.id   AF-A0A355PEM6-F1
#
_cell.length_a   1.000
_cell.length_b   1.000
_cell.length_c   1.000
_cell.angle_alpha   90.00
_cell.angle_beta   90.00
_cell.angle_gamma   90.00
#
_symmetry.space_group_name_H-M   'P 1'
#
loop_
_entity.id
_entity.type
_entity.pdbx_description
1 polymer ?
#
loop_
_entity_poly.entity_id
_entity_poly.type
_entity_poly.pdbx_seq_one_letter_code
_entity_poly.pdbx_strand_id
1 'polypeptide(L)'
;QFQPWLNQLPLELHAPLAASWPGPNTWLVPDNGRSHGLVRGAHQSVALRVTDHPLMKALCEAFGGPLVSTSANRAGDPPAMSAEEVATIFGDDVAAIVA
;
A
#
# COMPACT_ATOMS: atom_id res chain seq x y z
N GLN A 1 8.26 0.87 -9.89
CA GLN A 1 6.85 1.32 -9.92
C GLN A 1 6.67 2.72 -9.33
N PHE A 2 7.23 3.05 -8.15
CA PHE A 2 7.00 4.36 -7.51
C PHE A 2 7.87 5.54 -7.94
N GLN A 3 8.90 5.36 -8.78
CA GLN A 3 9.77 6.48 -9.21
C GLN A 3 8.99 7.75 -9.61
N PRO A 4 7.87 7.68 -10.37
CA PRO A 4 7.14 8.88 -10.76
C PRO A 4 6.50 9.66 -9.60
N TRP A 5 6.26 9.05 -8.44
CA TRP A 5 5.74 9.71 -7.23
C TRP A 5 6.84 10.42 -6.42
N LEU A 6 8.11 10.01 -6.59
CA LEU A 6 9.21 10.52 -5.76
C LEU A 6 9.79 11.85 -6.24
N ASN A 7 9.27 12.43 -7.34
CA ASN A 7 9.82 13.63 -7.97
C ASN A 7 9.87 14.86 -7.05
N GLN A 8 9.00 14.93 -6.04
CA GLN A 8 8.94 16.03 -5.07
C GLN A 8 9.51 15.65 -3.70
N LEU A 9 10.03 14.42 -3.54
CA LEU A 9 10.68 14.01 -2.31
C LEU A 9 12.07 14.68 -2.23
N PRO A 10 12.41 15.37 -1.13
CA PRO A 10 13.73 15.95 -0.91
C PRO A 10 14.84 14.93 -1.14
N LEU A 11 15.90 15.31 -1.85
CA LEU A 11 16.93 14.39 -2.35
C LEU A 11 17.62 13.63 -1.21
N GLU A 12 17.80 14.26 -0.06
CA GLU A 12 18.37 13.68 1.15
C GLU A 12 17.56 12.50 1.70
N LEU A 13 16.27 12.40 1.37
CA LEU A 13 15.39 11.31 1.80
C LEU A 13 15.39 10.11 0.83
N HIS A 14 15.96 10.24 -0.38
CA HIS A 14 15.96 9.15 -1.36
C HIS A 14 16.79 7.95 -0.89
N ALA A 15 17.98 8.19 -0.34
CA ALA A 15 18.85 7.10 0.11
C ALA A 15 18.27 6.36 1.34
N PRO A 16 17.79 7.03 2.41
CA PRO A 16 17.08 6.37 3.50
C PRO A 16 15.84 5.59 3.04
N LEU A 17 15.04 6.18 2.14
CA LEU A 17 13.86 5.51 1.59
C LEU A 17 14.24 4.24 0.84
N ALA A 18 15.21 4.32 -0.06
CA ALA A 18 15.68 3.17 -0.84
C ALA A 18 16.29 2.07 0.07
N ALA A 19 17.04 2.45 1.11
CA ALA A 19 17.62 1.49 2.05
C ALA A 19 16.58 0.80 2.95
N SER A 20 15.43 1.44 3.18
CA SER A 20 14.35 0.91 4.03
C SER A 20 13.40 -0.05 3.30
N TRP A 21 13.52 -0.15 1.97
CA TRP A 21 12.68 -0.92 1.07
C TRP A 21 13.48 -1.97 0.29
N PRO A 22 12.91 -3.16 0.01
CA PRO A 22 11.59 -3.63 0.44
C PRO A 22 11.53 -3.91 1.95
N GLY A 23 10.36 -3.72 2.56
CA GLY A 23 10.21 -3.92 4.01
C GLY A 23 8.90 -3.41 4.62
N PRO A 24 8.83 -3.34 5.96
CA PRO A 24 7.64 -2.87 6.68
C PRO A 24 7.50 -1.34 6.73
N ASN A 25 8.47 -0.59 6.21
CA ASN A 25 8.47 0.86 6.28
C ASN A 25 7.48 1.47 5.29
N THR A 26 6.64 2.39 5.75
CA THR A 26 5.76 3.21 4.91
C THR A 26 6.27 4.64 4.93
N TRP A 27 6.45 5.25 3.77
CA TRP A 27 6.90 6.63 3.62
C TRP A 27 5.75 7.53 3.21
N LEU A 28 5.62 8.68 3.88
CA LEU A 28 4.78 9.78 3.41
C LEU A 28 5.57 10.59 2.39
N VAL A 29 5.09 10.61 1.15
CA VAL A 29 5.72 11.34 0.04
C VAL A 29 4.79 12.48 -0.39
N PRO A 30 5.30 13.69 -0.67
CA PRO A 30 4.46 14.76 -1.23
C PRO A 30 3.70 14.28 -2.46
N ASP A 31 2.38 14.50 -2.50
CA ASP A 31 1.59 14.13 -3.65
C ASP A 31 1.83 15.13 -4.78
N ASN A 32 2.36 14.63 -5.88
CA ASN A 32 2.65 15.42 -7.08
C ASN A 32 1.50 15.41 -8.10
N GLY A 33 0.27 15.21 -7.63
CA GLY A 33 -0.94 15.13 -8.45
C GLY A 33 -1.16 13.78 -9.14
N ARG A 34 -0.33 12.77 -8.86
CA ARG A 34 -0.48 11.41 -9.42
C ARG A 34 -1.47 10.55 -8.65
N SER A 35 -1.69 10.83 -7.38
CA SER A 35 -2.58 10.03 -6.53
C SER A 35 -4.03 10.49 -6.70
N HIS A 36 -4.95 9.54 -6.80
CA HIS A 36 -6.37 9.87 -6.78
C HIS A 36 -6.76 10.47 -5.41
N GLY A 37 -7.68 11.44 -5.39
CA GLY A 37 -8.12 12.09 -4.15
C GLY A 37 -8.67 11.12 -3.10
N LEU A 38 -9.28 10.01 -3.52
CA LEU A 38 -9.73 8.94 -2.62
C LEU A 38 -8.59 8.19 -1.92
N VAL A 39 -7.37 8.19 -2.47
CA VAL A 39 -6.20 7.52 -1.87
C VAL A 39 -5.53 8.41 -0.83
N ARG A 40 -5.34 9.69 -1.14
CA ARG A 40 -4.69 10.66 -0.22
C ARG A 40 -5.67 11.36 0.73
N GLY A 41 -6.97 11.27 0.48
CA GLY A 41 -7.99 12.04 1.20
C GLY A 41 -7.72 13.54 1.13
N ALA A 42 -7.82 14.23 2.28
CA ALA A 42 -7.55 15.65 2.40
C ALA A 42 -6.04 15.99 2.52
N HIS A 43 -5.15 15.00 2.49
CA HIS A 43 -3.72 15.22 2.72
C HIS A 43 -3.00 15.69 1.46
N GLN A 44 -1.89 16.41 1.68
CA GLN A 44 -0.95 16.84 0.62
C GLN A 44 0.14 15.80 0.33
N SER A 45 0.10 14.65 1.02
CA SER A 45 1.02 13.54 0.86
C SER A 45 0.27 12.23 0.61
N VAL A 46 0.99 11.27 0.05
CA VAL A 46 0.54 9.89 -0.16
C VAL A 46 1.46 8.92 0.57
N ALA A 47 0.88 7.92 1.21
CA ALA A 47 1.61 6.85 1.87
C ALA A 47 2.02 5.79 0.84
N LEU A 48 3.31 5.54 0.70
CA LEU A 48 3.87 4.54 -0.20
C LEU A 48 4.63 3.49 0.61
N ARG A 49 4.57 2.23 0.16
CA ARG A 49 5.36 1.13 0.74
C ARG A 49 5.74 0.15 -0.36
N VAL A 50 7.01 -0.25 -0.38
CA VAL A 50 7.46 -1.43 -1.13
C VAL A 50 7.60 -2.56 -0.13
N THR A 51 6.71 -3.54 -0.20
CA THR A 51 6.68 -4.68 0.73
C THR A 51 7.68 -5.76 0.31
N ASP A 52 8.22 -6.49 1.29
CA ASP A 52 9.02 -7.70 1.07
C ASP A 52 8.17 -8.99 1.07
N HIS A 53 6.84 -8.86 1.10
CA HIS A 53 5.95 -10.01 1.07
C HIS A 53 5.86 -10.62 -0.34
N PRO A 54 6.27 -11.88 -0.57
CA PRO A 54 6.37 -12.46 -1.92
C PRO A 54 5.04 -12.46 -2.69
N LEU A 55 3.94 -12.81 -2.02
CA LEU A 55 2.60 -12.80 -2.63
C LEU A 55 2.18 -11.41 -3.13
N MET A 56 2.37 -10.37 -2.32
CA MET A 56 2.03 -9.00 -2.72
C MET A 56 2.93 -8.48 -3.83
N LYS A 57 4.21 -8.86 -3.83
CA LYS A 57 5.12 -8.57 -4.95
C LYS A 57 4.60 -9.19 -6.24
N ALA A 58 4.23 -10.48 -6.22
CA ALA A 58 3.68 -11.16 -7.38
C ALA A 58 2.36 -10.53 -7.87
N LEU A 59 1.48 -10.10 -6.95
CA LEU A 59 0.24 -9.38 -7.31
C LEU A 59 0.52 -8.03 -7.98
N CYS A 60 1.43 -7.22 -7.44
CA CYS A 60 1.82 -5.94 -8.05
C CYS A 60 2.50 -6.13 -9.41
N GLU A 61 3.29 -7.20 -9.58
CA GLU A 61 3.90 -7.57 -10.87
C GLU A 61 2.85 -8.00 -11.90
N ALA A 62 1.90 -8.87 -11.51
CA ALA A 62 0.81 -9.32 -12.37
C ALA A 62 -0.15 -8.18 -12.76
N PHE A 63 -0.44 -7.26 -11.82
CA PHE A 63 -1.25 -6.07 -12.10
C PHE A 63 -0.51 -5.04 -12.97
N GLY A 64 0.82 -5.03 -12.95
CA GLY A 64 1.65 -4.06 -13.69
C GLY A 64 1.76 -2.69 -13.01
N GLY A 65 1.43 -2.58 -11.73
CA GLY A 65 1.39 -1.31 -11.01
C GLY A 65 1.21 -1.47 -9.49
N PRO A 66 1.18 -0.34 -8.76
CA PRO A 66 0.95 -0.36 -7.33
C PRO A 66 -0.51 -0.66 -6.99
N LEU A 67 -0.73 -1.38 -5.90
CA LEU A 67 -2.05 -1.64 -5.34
C LEU A 67 -2.31 -0.70 -4.14
N VAL A 68 -3.54 -0.20 -4.04
CA VAL A 68 -4.01 0.50 -2.86
C VAL A 68 -4.48 -0.54 -1.85
N SER A 69 -4.03 -0.44 -0.60
CA SER A 69 -4.43 -1.36 0.46
C SER A 69 -4.66 -0.65 1.79
N THR A 70 -5.47 -1.29 2.63
CA THR A 70 -5.69 -0.99 4.04
C THR A 70 -5.57 -2.29 4.83
N SER A 71 -5.71 -2.22 6.15
CA SER A 71 -5.97 -3.42 6.94
C SER A 71 -7.30 -4.06 6.53
N ALA A 72 -7.35 -5.39 6.53
CA ALA A 72 -8.53 -6.17 6.16
C ALA A 72 -9.47 -6.31 7.37
N ASN A 73 -10.28 -5.28 7.61
CA ASN A 73 -11.27 -5.25 8.69
C ASN A 73 -12.42 -4.29 8.39
N ARG A 74 -13.52 -4.43 9.13
CA ARG A 74 -14.56 -3.40 9.18
C ARG A 74 -14.05 -2.22 10.02
N ALA A 75 -14.53 -1.01 9.70
CA ALA A 75 -14.06 0.20 10.36
C ALA A 75 -14.29 0.15 11.87
N GLY A 76 -13.22 0.32 12.65
CA GLY A 76 -13.25 0.26 14.11
C GLY A 76 -12.82 -1.10 14.70
N ASP A 77 -12.81 -2.17 13.90
CA ASP A 77 -12.43 -3.51 14.36
C ASP A 77 -10.94 -3.80 14.20
N PRO A 78 -10.37 -4.78 14.93
CA PRO A 78 -9.02 -5.27 14.70
C PRO A 78 -8.83 -5.84 13.28
N PRO A 79 -7.62 -5.74 12.70
CA PRO A 79 -7.31 -6.37 11.42
C PRO A 79 -7.45 -7.89 11.49
N ALA A 80 -7.96 -8.51 10.42
CA ALA A 80 -7.87 -9.95 10.24
C ALA A 80 -6.39 -10.36 10.07
N MET A 81 -6.02 -11.47 10.70
CA MET A 81 -4.66 -12.03 10.72
C MET A 81 -4.57 -13.36 9.96
N SER A 82 -5.69 -13.90 9.46
CA SER A 82 -5.73 -15.10 8.62
C SER A 82 -6.78 -15.00 7.52
N ALA A 83 -6.68 -15.88 6.51
CA ALA A 83 -7.63 -15.94 5.41
C ALA A 83 -9.03 -16.35 5.89
N GLU A 84 -9.10 -17.23 6.90
CA GLU A 84 -10.34 -17.69 7.55
C GLU A 84 -11.02 -16.54 8.29
N GLU A 85 -10.25 -15.68 8.97
CA GLU A 85 -10.79 -14.47 9.60
C GLU A 85 -11.34 -13.50 8.55
N VAL A 86 -10.62 -13.29 7.44
CA VAL A 86 -11.12 -12.48 6.32
C VAL A 86 -12.43 -13.06 5.77
N ALA A 87 -12.48 -14.36 5.52
CA ALA A 87 -13.69 -15.04 5.04
C ALA A 87 -14.87 -14.92 6.03
N THR A 88 -14.59 -14.95 7.33
CA THR A 88 -15.60 -14.77 8.38
C THR A 88 -16.12 -13.33 8.42
N ILE A 89 -15.24 -12.33 8.29
CA ILE A 89 -15.61 -10.91 8.40
C ILE A 89 -16.37 -10.42 7.15
N PHE A 90 -15.91 -10.82 5.97
CA PHE A 90 -16.37 -10.27 4.70
C PHE A 90 -17.27 -11.23 3.92
N GLY A 91 -17.11 -12.55 4.05
CA GLY A 91 -17.90 -13.53 3.27
C GLY A 91 -17.87 -13.20 1.78
N ASP A 92 -19.05 -13.05 1.18
CA ASP A 92 -19.24 -12.74 -0.23
C ASP A 92 -19.14 -11.23 -0.56
N ASP A 93 -18.84 -10.35 0.42
CA ASP A 93 -18.64 -8.90 0.20
C ASP A 93 -17.34 -8.61 -0.58
N VAL A 94 -16.44 -9.59 -0.70
CA VAL A 94 -15.16 -9.46 -1.41
C VAL A 94 -15.09 -10.41 -2.59
N ALA A 95 -14.51 -9.95 -3.70
CA ALA A 95 -14.41 -10.74 -4.92
C ALA A 95 -13.43 -11.92 -4.82
N ALA A 96 -12.40 -11.82 -3.96
CA ALA A 96 -11.39 -12.85 -3.78
C ALA A 96 -10.66 -12.69 -2.44
N ILE A 97 -10.18 -13.81 -1.90
CA ILE A 97 -9.22 -13.89 -0.80
C ILE A 97 -7.99 -14.62 -1.35
N VAL A 98 -6.81 -14.05 -1.12
CA VAL A 98 -5.54 -14.61 -1.57
C VAL A 98 -4.66 -14.82 -0.33
N ALA A 99 -4.19 -16.05 -0.13
CA ALA A 99 -3.42 -16.48 1.05
C ALA A 99 -2.28 -17.40 0.64
#